data_AF-A0A2N2PQW7-F1
#
_entry.id   AF-A0A2N2PQW7-F1
#
_cell.length_a   1.000
_cell.length_b   1.000
_cell.length_c   1.000
_cell.angle_alpha   90.00
_cell.angle_beta   90.00
_cell.angle_gamma   90.00
#
_symmetry.space_group_name_H-M   'P 1'
#
loop_
_entity.id
_entity.type
_entity.pdbx_description
1 polymer ?
#
loop_
_entity_poly.entity_id
_entity_poly.type
_entity_poly.pdbx_seq_one_letter_code
_entity_poly.pdbx_strand_id
1 'polypeptide(L)'
;DLLATVITLEALDAGELDVFQGRALHALFLDLVRRADPARGQALHDADEMKPFTSSNLIGLRSETGARAQVAPGATCRWRITTFEPGLTGLWLERILPDLPATLTVGNLPFAVRGHTTDGAADGWAGVSSYAELIQRHTLTERPPGPWVNLRFVSPTAFRSGGVHVPLPIPGLMLGHWLERWNAFAPLALHPDVRSFAEEQVVVSRYDLHTEPVQFGPATIIGFLGQCSLTVKHDDPYWRRIPHLLAAYSFWAGTGHKTTHGLGQTRVGR
;
A
#
# COMPACT_ATOMS: atom_id res chain seq x y z
N ASP A 1 -2.00 -13.43 8.78
CA ASP A 1 -2.29 -12.06 9.30
C ASP A 1 -2.19 -10.98 8.24
N LEU A 2 -1.28 -11.14 7.28
CA LEU A 2 -1.01 -10.16 6.24
C LEU A 2 -1.40 -10.74 4.89
N LEU A 3 -2.17 -9.99 4.12
CA LEU A 3 -2.58 -10.35 2.77
C LEU A 3 -2.23 -9.21 1.82
N ALA A 4 -1.71 -9.59 0.65
CA ALA A 4 -1.70 -8.79 -0.56
C ALA A 4 -2.31 -9.65 -1.68
N THR A 5 -3.43 -9.20 -2.23
CA THR A 5 -4.10 -9.86 -3.34
C THR A 5 -4.13 -8.92 -4.54
N VAL A 6 -4.01 -9.49 -5.73
CA VAL A 6 -4.13 -8.77 -7.00
C VAL A 6 -5.30 -9.38 -7.77
N ILE A 7 -6.32 -8.55 -8.02
CA ILE A 7 -7.51 -8.91 -8.80
C ILE A 7 -7.31 -8.43 -10.23
N THR A 8 -7.48 -9.33 -11.19
CA THR A 8 -7.42 -9.02 -12.62
C THR A 8 -8.82 -8.66 -13.12
N LEU A 9 -8.92 -7.47 -13.70
CA LEU A 9 -10.16 -6.89 -14.19
C LEU A 9 -10.04 -6.67 -15.70
N GLU A 10 -11.13 -6.91 -16.42
CA GLU A 10 -11.21 -6.66 -17.85
C GLU A 10 -12.41 -5.77 -18.16
N ALA A 11 -12.17 -4.64 -18.83
CA ALA A 11 -13.25 -3.73 -19.19
C ALA A 11 -14.24 -4.42 -20.14
N LEU A 12 -15.54 -4.37 -19.80
CA LEU A 12 -16.59 -4.94 -20.64
C LEU A 12 -17.03 -3.96 -21.74
N ASP A 13 -17.09 -2.68 -21.40
CA ASP A 13 -17.56 -1.62 -22.28
C ASP A 13 -16.43 -0.62 -22.58
N ALA A 14 -16.58 0.07 -23.71
CA ALA A 14 -15.73 1.20 -24.05
C ALA A 14 -16.13 2.41 -23.20
N GLY A 15 -15.16 3.23 -22.83
CA GLY A 15 -15.47 4.53 -22.25
C GLY A 15 -14.24 5.27 -21.74
N GLU A 16 -14.49 6.28 -20.92
CA GLU A 16 -13.44 7.13 -20.40
C GLU A 16 -13.52 7.17 -18.87
N LEU A 17 -12.37 6.96 -18.22
CA LEU A 17 -12.21 7.06 -16.78
C LEU A 17 -11.18 8.14 -16.43
N ASP A 18 -11.32 8.78 -15.27
CA ASP A 18 -10.18 9.47 -14.69
C ASP A 18 -9.05 8.47 -14.47
N VAL A 19 -7.81 8.85 -14.77
CA VAL A 19 -6.63 7.99 -14.55
C VAL A 19 -6.56 7.55 -13.09
N PHE A 20 -6.99 8.42 -12.18
CA PHE A 20 -7.03 8.15 -10.75
C PHE A 20 -8.44 7.79 -10.26
N GLN A 21 -8.65 6.50 -9.99
CA GLN A 21 -9.91 5.88 -9.52
C GLN A 21 -9.88 5.55 -8.02
N GLY A 22 -9.00 6.18 -7.24
CA GLY A 22 -8.75 5.84 -5.84
C GLY A 22 -9.99 5.85 -4.93
N ARG A 23 -10.91 6.81 -5.12
CA ARG A 23 -12.17 6.89 -4.36
C ARG A 23 -13.15 5.78 -4.74
N ALA A 24 -13.24 5.45 -6.03
CA ALA A 24 -14.09 4.37 -6.52
C ALA A 24 -13.62 3.01 -5.98
N LEU A 25 -12.30 2.76 -6.02
CA LEU A 25 -11.73 1.51 -5.50
C LEU A 25 -11.76 1.42 -3.97
N HIS A 26 -11.68 2.54 -3.27
CA HIS A 26 -11.93 2.57 -1.83
C HIS A 26 -13.37 2.18 -1.49
N ALA A 27 -14.34 2.76 -2.19
CA ALA A 27 -15.75 2.43 -2.00
C ALA A 27 -16.04 0.96 -2.36
N LEU A 28 -15.44 0.46 -3.44
CA LEU A 28 -15.57 -0.93 -3.87
C LEU A 28 -15.03 -1.91 -2.82
N PHE A 29 -13.87 -1.60 -2.23
CA PHE A 29 -13.34 -2.38 -1.10
C PHE A 29 -14.33 -2.46 0.06
N LEU A 30 -14.86 -1.31 0.49
CA LEU A 30 -15.81 -1.26 1.61
C LEU A 30 -17.12 -1.98 1.28
N ASP A 31 -17.60 -1.89 0.04
CA ASP A 31 -18.81 -2.60 -0.38
C ASP A 31 -18.62 -4.13 -0.36
N LEU A 32 -17.47 -4.63 -0.83
CA LEU A 32 -17.14 -6.06 -0.75
C LEU A 32 -17.08 -6.54 0.71
N VAL A 33 -16.44 -5.75 1.59
CA VAL A 33 -16.40 -6.09 3.02
C VAL A 33 -17.80 -6.06 3.64
N ARG A 34 -18.62 -5.05 3.34
CA ARG A 34 -19.99 -4.92 3.84
C ARG A 34 -20.90 -6.06 3.38
N ARG A 35 -20.74 -6.56 2.15
CA ARG A 35 -21.50 -7.70 1.63
C ARG A 35 -21.16 -8.99 2.37
N ALA A 36 -19.88 -9.20 2.68
CA ALA A 36 -19.45 -10.36 3.45
C ALA A 36 -19.85 -10.23 4.94
N ASP A 37 -19.57 -9.07 5.56
CA ASP A 37 -19.84 -8.78 6.96
C ASP A 37 -20.30 -7.31 7.11
N PRO A 38 -21.62 -7.07 7.23
CA PRO A 38 -22.18 -5.72 7.35
C PRO A 38 -21.66 -4.94 8.55
N ALA A 39 -21.46 -5.61 9.70
CA ALA A 39 -20.98 -4.96 10.92
C ALA A 39 -19.52 -4.52 10.75
N ARG A 40 -18.68 -5.38 10.15
CA ARG A 40 -17.28 -5.04 9.85
C ARG A 40 -17.17 -3.93 8.81
N GLY A 41 -18.04 -3.94 7.78
CA GLY A 41 -18.10 -2.89 6.77
C GLY A 41 -18.42 -1.53 7.37
N GLN A 42 -19.42 -1.46 8.27
CA GLN A 42 -19.78 -0.22 8.96
C GLN A 42 -18.64 0.28 9.87
N ALA A 43 -18.04 -0.61 10.67
CA ALA A 43 -16.91 -0.24 11.54
C ALA A 43 -15.71 0.31 10.74
N LEU A 44 -15.40 -0.25 9.58
CA LEU A 44 -14.32 0.25 8.71
C LEU A 44 -14.67 1.57 8.02
N HIS A 45 -15.95 1.80 7.73
CA HIS A 45 -16.42 3.07 7.17
C HIS A 45 -16.25 4.19 8.20
N ASP A 46 -16.76 3.98 9.42
CA ASP A 46 -16.83 4.97 10.50
C ASP A 46 -15.52 5.17 11.24
N ALA A 47 -14.54 4.29 11.03
CA ALA A 47 -13.19 4.48 11.54
C ALA A 47 -12.59 5.78 10.96
N ASP A 48 -12.60 6.84 11.77
CA ASP A 48 -11.81 8.06 11.57
C ASP A 48 -10.30 7.80 11.76
N GLU A 49 -9.98 6.68 12.39
CA GLU A 49 -8.62 6.20 12.69
C GLU A 49 -7.92 5.56 11.47
N MET A 50 -6.75 4.99 11.76
CA MET A 50 -5.94 4.20 10.85
C MET A 50 -6.70 2.95 10.38
N LYS A 51 -6.97 2.85 9.08
CA LYS A 51 -7.66 1.69 8.50
C LYS A 51 -6.66 0.56 8.22
N PRO A 52 -6.97 -0.72 8.57
CA PRO A 52 -6.05 -1.86 8.47
C PRO A 52 -5.93 -2.46 7.05
N PHE A 53 -5.98 -1.61 6.02
CA PHE A 53 -5.88 -2.03 4.63
C PHE A 53 -5.23 -0.96 3.76
N THR A 54 -4.77 -1.38 2.57
CA THR A 54 -4.49 -0.46 1.46
C THR A 54 -5.26 -0.89 0.22
N SER A 55 -5.54 0.07 -0.64
CA SER A 55 -6.15 -0.18 -1.94
C SER A 55 -5.33 0.60 -2.96
N SER A 56 -4.85 -0.08 -3.99
CA SER A 56 -4.16 0.57 -5.10
C SER A 56 -5.14 1.35 -5.97
N ASN A 57 -4.61 2.22 -6.84
CA ASN A 57 -5.38 2.69 -7.98
C ASN A 57 -5.56 1.56 -9.02
N LEU A 58 -6.35 1.77 -10.08
CA LEU A 58 -6.48 0.81 -11.16
C LEU A 58 -5.17 0.77 -11.97
N ILE A 59 -4.40 -0.30 -11.80
CA ILE A 59 -3.09 -0.48 -12.43
C ILE A 59 -3.29 -0.94 -13.86
N GLY A 60 -2.73 -0.21 -14.83
CA GLY A 60 -2.86 -0.52 -16.26
C GLY A 60 -3.66 0.52 -17.03
N LEU A 61 -4.43 1.38 -16.34
CA LEU A 61 -4.95 2.59 -16.94
C LEU A 61 -3.80 3.52 -17.32
N ARG A 62 -3.79 3.96 -18.58
CA ARG A 62 -2.84 4.94 -19.10
C ARG A 62 -3.61 6.01 -19.84
N SER A 63 -3.15 7.25 -19.71
CA SER A 63 -3.61 8.35 -20.56
C SER A 63 -2.48 8.77 -21.47
N GLU A 64 -2.83 9.11 -22.71
CA GLU A 64 -1.91 9.72 -23.67
C GLU A 64 -1.84 11.25 -23.52
N THR A 65 -2.89 11.88 -22.98
CA THR A 65 -3.10 13.33 -23.11
C THR A 65 -3.49 14.05 -21.81
N GLY A 66 -3.63 13.35 -20.67
CA GLY A 66 -3.86 14.03 -19.39
C GLY A 66 -4.51 13.18 -18.29
N ALA A 67 -5.51 13.76 -17.62
CA ALA A 67 -6.13 13.19 -16.43
C ALA A 67 -7.15 12.08 -16.72
N ARG A 68 -7.50 11.85 -17.99
CA ARG A 68 -8.51 10.89 -18.44
C ARG A 68 -7.89 9.81 -19.32
N ALA A 69 -8.26 8.56 -19.09
CA ALA A 69 -7.82 7.40 -19.85
C ALA A 69 -8.99 6.86 -20.68
N GLN A 70 -8.73 6.64 -21.98
CA GLN A 70 -9.64 5.90 -22.84
C GLN A 70 -9.48 4.40 -22.55
N VAL A 71 -10.60 3.73 -22.31
CA VAL A 71 -10.67 2.32 -21.99
C VAL A 71 -11.43 1.61 -23.09
N ALA A 72 -10.76 0.69 -23.78
CA ALA A 72 -11.39 -0.17 -24.78
C ALA A 72 -11.96 -1.43 -24.11
N PRO A 73 -13.02 -2.04 -24.67
CA PRO A 73 -13.44 -3.38 -24.28
C PRO A 73 -12.27 -4.37 -24.37
N GLY A 74 -12.15 -5.26 -23.40
CA GLY A 74 -11.03 -6.20 -23.29
C GLY A 74 -9.77 -5.60 -22.65
N ALA A 75 -9.72 -4.30 -22.36
CA ALA A 75 -8.58 -3.69 -21.68
C ALA A 75 -8.40 -4.31 -20.28
N THR A 76 -7.24 -4.92 -20.07
CA THR A 76 -6.91 -5.56 -18.79
C THR A 76 -6.29 -4.57 -17.81
N CYS A 77 -6.85 -4.51 -16.62
CA CYS A 77 -6.35 -3.76 -15.49
C CYS A 77 -6.15 -4.68 -14.28
N ARG A 78 -5.36 -4.23 -13.31
CA ARG A 78 -5.17 -4.92 -12.03
C ARG A 78 -5.56 -4.01 -10.89
N TRP A 79 -6.19 -4.59 -9.88
CA TRP A 79 -6.49 -3.94 -8.62
C TRP A 79 -5.83 -4.71 -7.48
N ARG A 80 -4.82 -4.09 -6.86
CA ARG A 80 -4.15 -4.62 -5.69
C ARG A 80 -4.81 -4.13 -4.41
N ILE A 81 -5.02 -5.05 -3.48
CA ILE A 81 -5.55 -4.79 -2.14
C ILE A 81 -4.60 -5.44 -1.13
N THR A 82 -4.42 -4.79 0.02
CA THR A 82 -3.75 -5.41 1.16
C THR A 82 -4.58 -5.28 2.42
N THR A 83 -4.49 -6.27 3.30
CA THR A 83 -5.04 -6.22 4.65
C THR A 83 -3.97 -6.68 5.62
N PHE A 84 -3.95 -6.08 6.80
CA PHE A 84 -2.88 -6.32 7.78
C PHE A 84 -3.40 -6.35 9.23
N GLU A 85 -4.69 -6.62 9.41
CA GLU A 85 -5.27 -6.97 10.70
C GLU A 85 -5.85 -8.39 10.57
N PRO A 86 -5.61 -9.31 11.54
CA PRO A 86 -5.94 -10.73 11.38
C PRO A 86 -7.40 -11.02 10.99
N GLY A 87 -8.38 -10.38 11.63
CA GLY A 87 -9.80 -10.60 11.35
C GLY A 87 -10.21 -10.16 9.94
N LEU A 88 -9.75 -9.00 9.49
CA LEU A 88 -9.99 -8.50 8.14
C LEU A 88 -9.27 -9.37 7.10
N THR A 89 -8.05 -9.83 7.38
CA THR A 89 -7.32 -10.75 6.51
C THR A 89 -8.04 -12.09 6.37
N GLY A 90 -8.53 -12.67 7.47
CA GLY A 90 -9.35 -13.89 7.45
C GLY A 90 -10.62 -13.70 6.63
N LEU A 91 -11.35 -12.60 6.84
CA LEU A 91 -12.55 -12.26 6.08
C LEU A 91 -12.28 -12.22 4.55
N TRP A 92 -11.17 -11.60 4.14
CA TRP A 92 -10.79 -11.53 2.73
C TRP A 92 -10.45 -12.90 2.15
N LEU A 93 -9.64 -13.69 2.84
CA LEU A 93 -9.20 -15.01 2.37
C LEU A 93 -10.34 -16.03 2.30
N GLU A 94 -11.21 -16.04 3.32
CA GLU A 94 -12.17 -17.12 3.52
C GLU A 94 -13.54 -16.83 2.91
N ARG A 95 -13.90 -15.55 2.74
CA ARG A 95 -15.26 -15.16 2.32
C ARG A 95 -15.28 -14.27 1.08
N ILE A 96 -14.43 -13.24 0.99
CA ILE A 96 -14.50 -12.29 -0.12
C ILE A 96 -13.84 -12.83 -1.39
N LEU A 97 -12.58 -13.32 -1.30
CA LEU A 97 -11.85 -13.80 -2.48
C LEU A 97 -12.50 -15.02 -3.16
N PRO A 98 -13.02 -16.02 -2.42
CA PRO A 98 -13.71 -17.16 -3.03
C PRO A 98 -15.04 -16.80 -3.71
N ASP A 99 -15.70 -15.75 -3.25
CA ASP A 99 -17.02 -15.31 -3.72
C ASP A 99 -16.98 -13.90 -4.35
N LEU A 100 -15.90 -13.61 -5.10
CA LEU A 100 -15.81 -12.35 -5.83
C LEU A 100 -16.93 -12.25 -6.88
N PRO A 101 -17.65 -11.12 -6.96
CA PRO A 101 -18.65 -10.92 -8.01
C PRO A 101 -18.04 -11.08 -9.40
N ALA A 102 -18.78 -11.67 -10.34
CA ALA A 102 -18.33 -11.82 -11.73
C ALA A 102 -18.04 -10.48 -12.43
N THR A 103 -18.70 -9.41 -11.99
CA THR A 103 -18.53 -8.05 -12.50
C THR A 103 -18.45 -7.05 -11.35
N LEU A 104 -17.53 -6.09 -11.46
CA LEU A 104 -17.37 -4.95 -10.57
C LEU A 104 -17.46 -3.66 -11.39
N THR A 105 -18.04 -2.61 -10.83
CA THR A 105 -18.08 -1.29 -11.48
C THR A 105 -17.01 -0.40 -10.88
N VAL A 106 -16.14 0.16 -11.73
CA VAL A 106 -15.12 1.15 -11.33
C VAL A 106 -15.44 2.47 -12.02
N GLY A 107 -15.68 3.52 -11.23
CA GLY A 107 -16.18 4.78 -11.75
C GLY A 107 -17.57 4.57 -12.37
N ASN A 108 -17.67 4.74 -13.68
CA ASN A 108 -18.88 4.51 -14.47
C ASN A 108 -18.79 3.31 -15.42
N LEU A 109 -17.71 2.51 -15.37
CA LEU A 109 -17.50 1.39 -16.29
C LEU A 109 -17.59 0.03 -15.58
N PRO A 110 -18.26 -0.96 -16.20
CA PRO A 110 -18.26 -2.34 -15.71
C PRO A 110 -17.00 -3.09 -16.15
N PHE A 111 -16.43 -3.84 -15.21
CA PHE A 111 -15.28 -4.70 -15.40
C PHE A 111 -15.61 -6.14 -14.99
N ALA A 112 -15.31 -7.11 -15.85
CA ALA A 112 -15.36 -8.51 -15.49
C ALA A 112 -14.18 -8.87 -14.58
N VAL A 113 -14.44 -9.62 -13.52
CA VAL A 113 -13.40 -10.22 -12.68
C VAL A 113 -12.90 -11.48 -13.37
N ARG A 114 -11.65 -11.44 -13.86
CA ARG A 114 -11.02 -12.58 -14.55
C ARG A 114 -10.32 -13.54 -13.60
N GLY A 115 -10.00 -13.08 -12.40
CA GLY A 115 -9.40 -13.89 -11.36
C GLY A 115 -8.70 -13.03 -10.31
N HIS A 116 -8.10 -13.69 -9.35
CA HIS A 116 -7.26 -13.07 -8.34
C HIS A 116 -6.06 -13.96 -8.06
N THR A 117 -4.98 -13.37 -7.52
CA THR A 117 -3.84 -14.12 -7.02
C THR A 117 -3.35 -13.57 -5.69
N THR A 118 -2.98 -14.48 -4.80
CA THR A 118 -2.25 -14.22 -3.56
C THR A 118 -0.83 -14.78 -3.61
N ASP A 119 -0.44 -15.38 -4.74
CA ASP A 119 0.87 -15.97 -4.96
C ASP A 119 1.85 -14.93 -5.52
N GLY A 120 2.90 -14.65 -4.75
CA GLY A 120 3.97 -13.73 -5.12
C GLY A 120 4.80 -14.17 -6.34
N ALA A 121 4.78 -15.47 -6.69
CA ALA A 121 5.43 -15.98 -7.90
C ALA A 121 4.60 -15.66 -9.15
N ALA A 122 3.27 -15.71 -9.05
CA ALA A 122 2.36 -15.32 -10.13
C ALA A 122 2.32 -13.80 -10.33
N ASP A 123 2.33 -13.02 -9.24
CA ASP A 123 2.42 -11.56 -9.29
C ASP A 123 3.27 -11.04 -8.13
N GLY A 124 4.38 -10.35 -8.43
CA GLY A 124 5.29 -9.83 -7.41
C GLY A 124 4.72 -8.72 -6.50
N TRP A 125 3.43 -8.39 -6.63
CA TRP A 125 2.67 -7.55 -5.71
C TRP A 125 1.63 -8.31 -4.87
N ALA A 126 1.50 -9.62 -5.07
CA ALA A 126 0.69 -10.52 -4.26
C ALA A 126 1.56 -11.22 -3.19
N GLY A 127 0.91 -11.73 -2.14
CA GLY A 127 1.58 -12.49 -1.09
C GLY A 127 0.75 -12.64 0.18
N VAL A 128 0.88 -13.76 0.86
CA VAL A 128 0.34 -13.99 2.21
C VAL A 128 1.52 -14.12 3.18
N SER A 129 1.39 -13.55 4.37
CA SER A 129 2.39 -13.69 5.43
C SER A 129 1.78 -13.48 6.82
N SER A 130 2.63 -13.49 7.85
CA SER A 130 2.28 -13.15 9.23
C SER A 130 3.26 -12.14 9.81
N TYR A 131 2.84 -11.44 10.87
CA TYR A 131 3.75 -10.60 11.62
C TYR A 131 4.92 -11.41 12.20
N ALA A 132 4.66 -12.65 12.62
CA ALA A 132 5.68 -13.57 13.13
C ALA A 132 6.75 -13.90 12.07
N GLU A 133 6.34 -14.19 10.83
CA GLU A 133 7.26 -14.45 9.72
C GLU A 133 8.11 -13.22 9.39
N LEU A 134 7.52 -12.01 9.39
CA LEU A 134 8.28 -10.78 9.18
C LEU A 134 9.32 -10.55 10.28
N ILE A 135 8.93 -10.71 11.54
CA ILE A 135 9.85 -10.63 12.68
C ILE A 135 10.98 -11.65 12.49
N GLN A 136 10.64 -12.92 12.28
CA GLN A 136 11.63 -13.98 12.10
C GLN A 136 12.63 -13.66 10.97
N ARG A 137 12.12 -13.23 9.82
CA ARG A 137 12.93 -12.96 8.63
C ARG A 137 13.84 -11.75 8.77
N HIS A 138 13.43 -10.73 9.51
CA HIS A 138 14.16 -9.47 9.56
C HIS A 138 14.89 -9.23 10.88
N THR A 139 14.53 -9.93 11.97
CA THR A 139 15.13 -9.73 13.29
C THR A 139 15.90 -10.93 13.83
N LEU A 140 15.63 -12.15 13.35
CA LEU A 140 16.23 -13.39 13.89
C LEU A 140 17.28 -14.04 12.96
N THR A 141 17.70 -13.37 11.88
CA THR A 141 18.79 -13.87 11.02
C THR A 141 20.12 -13.89 11.77
N GLU A 142 21.03 -14.82 11.47
CA GLU A 142 22.33 -14.89 12.16
C GLU A 142 23.16 -13.62 12.02
N ARG A 143 23.16 -13.02 10.83
CA ARG A 143 23.88 -11.78 10.53
C ARG A 143 22.88 -10.62 10.43
N PRO A 144 23.17 -9.47 11.05
CA PRO A 144 22.39 -8.26 10.82
C PRO A 144 22.48 -7.85 9.35
N PRO A 145 21.43 -7.21 8.80
CA PRO A 145 21.48 -6.71 7.44
C PRO A 145 22.58 -5.65 7.27
N GLY A 146 22.95 -5.39 6.01
CA GLY A 146 23.79 -4.25 5.67
C GLY A 146 23.12 -2.92 6.05
N PRO A 147 23.84 -1.80 5.97
CA PRO A 147 23.30 -0.51 6.39
C PRO A 147 22.30 0.10 5.40
N TRP A 148 22.12 -0.48 4.20
CA TRP A 148 21.30 0.10 3.14
C TRP A 148 19.92 -0.53 3.04
N VAL A 149 18.89 0.32 2.98
CA VAL A 149 17.51 -0.09 2.69
C VAL A 149 17.10 0.53 1.35
N ASN A 150 16.91 -0.28 0.33
CA ASN A 150 16.46 0.16 -0.98
C ASN A 150 14.94 0.11 -1.06
N LEU A 151 14.31 1.18 -1.53
CA LEU A 151 12.86 1.31 -1.61
C LEU A 151 12.43 1.72 -3.01
N ARG A 152 11.28 1.23 -3.42
CA ARG A 152 10.60 1.61 -4.65
C ARG A 152 9.18 2.03 -4.36
N PHE A 153 8.85 3.26 -4.74
CA PHE A 153 7.53 3.86 -4.69
C PHE A 153 6.94 3.79 -6.10
N VAL A 154 5.86 3.02 -6.27
CA VAL A 154 5.24 2.78 -7.59
C VAL A 154 3.91 3.49 -7.77
N SER A 155 3.43 4.17 -6.73
CA SER A 155 2.37 5.17 -6.85
C SER A 155 2.75 6.45 -6.09
N PRO A 156 2.16 7.60 -6.46
CA PRO A 156 2.45 8.87 -5.81
C PRO A 156 2.33 8.77 -4.29
N THR A 157 3.40 9.14 -3.59
CA THR A 157 3.55 9.04 -2.15
C THR A 157 3.69 10.43 -1.55
N ALA A 158 2.92 10.75 -0.52
CA ALA A 158 3.01 12.03 0.17
C ALA A 158 2.74 11.84 1.66
N PHE A 159 3.37 12.65 2.49
CA PHE A 159 3.07 12.72 3.92
C PHE A 159 2.20 13.93 4.23
N ARG A 160 1.58 13.94 5.41
CA ARG A 160 0.99 15.14 6.00
C ARG A 160 1.78 15.51 7.23
N SER A 161 2.28 16.74 7.27
CA SER A 161 2.96 17.31 8.44
C SER A 161 2.57 18.77 8.56
N GLY A 162 2.20 19.23 9.76
CA GLY A 162 1.78 20.62 9.98
C GLY A 162 0.63 21.10 9.08
N GLY A 163 -0.28 20.20 8.69
CA GLY A 163 -1.40 20.52 7.80
C GLY A 163 -1.08 20.57 6.29
N VAL A 164 0.20 20.46 5.90
CA VAL A 164 0.63 20.52 4.49
C VAL A 164 1.05 19.15 3.95
N HIS A 165 0.97 18.99 2.62
CA HIS A 165 1.48 17.82 1.92
C HIS A 165 3.00 17.90 1.76
N VAL A 166 3.71 16.86 2.15
CA VAL A 166 5.17 16.74 2.03
C VAL A 166 5.50 15.63 1.03
N PRO A 167 5.86 15.96 -0.22
CA PRO A 167 6.19 14.99 -1.26
C PRO A 167 7.70 14.64 -1.23
N LEU A 168 8.24 14.31 -0.06
CA LEU A 168 9.65 13.94 0.10
C LEU A 168 9.81 12.69 0.96
N PRO A 169 10.79 11.82 0.65
CA PRO A 169 11.07 10.59 1.39
C PRO A 169 11.86 10.89 2.68
N ILE A 170 11.26 11.61 3.62
CA ILE A 170 11.92 11.95 4.89
C ILE A 170 11.97 10.70 5.78
N PRO A 171 13.15 10.22 6.24
CA PRO A 171 13.27 8.98 7.00
C PRO A 171 12.39 8.92 8.25
N GLY A 172 12.37 10.00 9.06
CA GLY A 172 11.51 10.10 10.23
C GLY A 172 10.01 9.99 9.92
N LEU A 173 9.56 10.54 8.79
CA LEU A 173 8.16 10.41 8.34
C LEU A 173 7.86 9.00 7.84
N MET A 174 8.78 8.38 7.11
CA MET A 174 8.61 7.01 6.59
C MET A 174 8.58 5.97 7.72
N LEU A 175 9.62 5.94 8.56
CA LEU A 175 9.74 4.97 9.64
C LEU A 175 8.69 5.22 10.71
N GLY A 176 8.43 6.49 11.07
CA GLY A 176 7.37 6.83 12.01
C GLY A 176 6.00 6.36 11.53
N HIS A 177 5.71 6.53 10.24
CA HIS A 177 4.47 6.07 9.64
C HIS A 177 4.30 4.54 9.66
N TRP A 178 5.36 3.80 9.31
CA TRP A 178 5.31 2.33 9.36
C TRP A 178 5.25 1.82 10.79
N LEU A 179 5.94 2.47 11.73
CA LEU A 179 5.93 2.17 13.16
C LEU A 179 4.54 2.32 13.75
N GLU A 180 3.85 3.44 13.46
CA GLU A 180 2.47 3.67 13.92
C GLU A 180 1.53 2.57 13.45
N ARG A 181 1.61 2.17 12.17
CA ARG A 181 0.83 1.07 11.62
C ARG A 181 1.18 -0.27 12.23
N TRP A 182 2.47 -0.55 12.36
CA TRP A 182 2.92 -1.77 12.99
C TRP A 182 2.37 -1.88 14.42
N ASN A 183 2.55 -0.85 15.24
CA ASN A 183 2.10 -0.87 16.64
C ASN A 183 0.58 -0.89 16.81
N ALA A 184 -0.18 -0.44 15.81
CA ALA A 184 -1.64 -0.49 15.83
C ALA A 184 -2.20 -1.91 15.57
N PHE A 185 -1.52 -2.74 14.77
CA PHE A 185 -2.08 -4.00 14.27
C PHE A 185 -1.23 -5.25 14.50
N ALA A 186 0.07 -5.09 14.76
CA ALA A 186 0.95 -6.21 15.07
C ALA A 186 0.75 -6.68 16.52
N PRO A 187 0.91 -7.98 16.81
CA PRO A 187 0.80 -8.51 18.17
C PRO A 187 1.95 -8.06 19.09
N LEU A 188 3.09 -7.65 18.51
CA LEU A 188 4.25 -7.16 19.25
C LEU A 188 4.54 -5.71 18.86
N ALA A 189 4.38 -4.81 19.83
CA ALA A 189 4.74 -3.41 19.65
C ALA A 189 6.26 -3.22 19.62
N LEU A 190 6.73 -2.38 18.70
CA LEU A 190 8.10 -1.90 18.63
C LEU A 190 8.26 -0.64 19.48
N HIS A 191 9.49 -0.39 19.92
CA HIS A 191 9.81 0.74 20.79
C HIS A 191 9.52 2.08 20.09
N PRO A 192 8.90 3.07 20.76
CA PRO A 192 8.57 4.36 20.15
C PRO A 192 9.79 5.16 19.68
N ASP A 193 10.95 4.99 20.34
CA ASP A 193 12.21 5.67 19.98
C ASP A 193 12.70 5.38 18.55
N VAL A 194 12.11 4.39 17.86
CA VAL A 194 12.38 4.15 16.44
C VAL A 194 12.15 5.40 15.58
N ARG A 195 11.20 6.28 15.98
CA ARG A 195 10.98 7.57 15.30
C ARG A 195 12.18 8.51 15.49
N SER A 196 12.59 8.77 16.73
CA SER A 196 13.73 9.64 17.03
C SER A 196 15.02 9.10 16.42
N PHE A 197 15.23 7.78 16.52
CA PHE A 197 16.32 7.08 15.85
C PHE A 197 16.33 7.32 14.34
N ALA A 198 15.17 7.26 13.68
CA ALA A 198 15.07 7.50 12.25
C ALA A 198 15.48 8.93 11.85
N GLU A 199 15.20 9.91 12.71
CA GLU A 199 15.54 11.31 12.47
C GLU A 199 17.06 11.58 12.63
N GLU A 200 17.72 10.86 13.54
CA GLU A 200 19.14 11.08 13.86
C GLU A 200 20.10 10.17 13.05
N GLN A 201 19.72 8.90 12.89
CA GLN A 201 20.61 7.82 12.48
C GLN A 201 20.30 7.24 11.09
N VAL A 202 19.19 7.66 10.45
CA VAL A 202 18.82 7.20 9.11
C VAL A 202 18.84 8.37 8.14
N VAL A 203 19.58 8.22 7.03
CA VAL A 203 19.70 9.27 6.00
C VAL A 203 19.33 8.75 4.64
N VAL A 204 18.83 9.63 3.78
CA VAL A 204 18.69 9.33 2.35
C VAL A 204 20.09 9.39 1.73
N SER A 205 20.57 8.27 1.20
CA SER A 205 21.91 8.17 0.60
C SER A 205 21.90 8.24 -0.92
N ARG A 206 20.79 7.84 -1.56
CA ARG A 206 20.58 7.95 -3.00
C ARG A 206 19.09 8.04 -3.29
N TYR A 207 18.70 8.80 -4.29
CA TYR A 207 17.33 8.76 -4.80
C TYR A 207 17.29 9.06 -6.30
N ASP A 208 16.25 8.55 -6.95
CA ASP A 208 15.84 8.87 -8.31
C ASP A 208 14.31 8.99 -8.28
N LEU A 209 13.85 10.23 -8.13
CA LEU A 209 12.46 10.54 -7.82
C LEU A 209 11.97 11.69 -8.68
N HIS A 210 10.71 11.62 -9.06
CA HIS A 210 9.96 12.75 -9.60
C HIS A 210 8.62 12.87 -8.88
N THR A 211 7.99 14.03 -9.01
CA THR A 211 6.67 14.29 -8.45
C THR A 211 5.59 14.12 -9.51
N GLU A 212 4.47 13.52 -9.12
CA GLU A 212 3.26 13.46 -9.92
C GLU A 212 2.09 14.07 -9.15
N PRO A 213 1.30 14.97 -9.78
CA PRO A 213 0.06 15.45 -9.22
C PRO A 213 -1.05 14.41 -9.38
N VAL A 214 -1.81 14.18 -8.31
CA VAL A 214 -3.00 13.34 -8.31
C VAL A 214 -4.21 14.20 -8.01
N GLN A 215 -5.18 14.20 -8.91
CA GLN A 215 -6.48 14.83 -8.65
C GLN A 215 -7.29 13.96 -7.70
N PHE A 216 -7.63 14.50 -6.53
CA PHE A 216 -8.37 13.83 -5.48
C PHE A 216 -9.63 14.65 -5.13
N GLY A 217 -10.71 14.43 -5.89
CA GLY A 217 -11.90 15.28 -5.79
C GLY A 217 -11.56 16.73 -6.19
N PRO A 218 -11.87 17.74 -5.37
CA PRO A 218 -11.51 19.13 -5.66
C PRO A 218 -10.04 19.46 -5.33
N ALA A 219 -9.33 18.61 -4.59
CA ALA A 219 -7.97 18.85 -4.15
C ALA A 219 -6.95 18.16 -5.07
N THR A 220 -5.76 18.75 -5.22
CA THR A 220 -4.62 18.11 -5.87
C THR A 220 -3.61 17.70 -4.82
N ILE A 221 -3.22 16.42 -4.81
CA ILE A 221 -2.15 15.91 -3.95
C ILE A 221 -0.91 15.74 -4.82
N ILE A 222 0.18 16.43 -4.47
CA ILE A 222 1.48 16.20 -5.09
C ILE A 222 2.17 15.10 -4.30
N GLY A 223 2.59 14.03 -4.97
CA GLY A 223 3.33 12.93 -4.36
C GLY A 223 4.58 12.58 -5.17
N PHE A 224 5.58 12.00 -4.52
CA PHE A 224 6.77 11.48 -5.18
C PHE A 224 6.62 10.00 -5.53
N LEU A 225 7.33 9.56 -6.56
CA LEU A 225 7.49 8.15 -6.93
C LEU A 225 8.88 7.92 -7.51
N GLY A 226 9.29 6.66 -7.59
CA GLY A 226 10.63 6.26 -8.05
C GLY A 226 11.37 5.45 -6.99
N GLN A 227 12.68 5.66 -6.87
CA GLN A 227 13.55 4.88 -5.99
C GLN A 227 14.23 5.76 -4.94
N CYS A 228 14.37 5.23 -3.73
CA CYS A 228 15.10 5.87 -2.64
C CYS A 228 15.89 4.81 -1.88
N SER A 229 17.15 5.08 -1.59
CA SER A 229 17.99 4.29 -0.72
C SER A 229 18.21 5.05 0.58
N LEU A 230 17.94 4.38 1.69
CA LEU A 230 18.28 4.85 3.02
C LEU A 230 19.57 4.19 3.49
N THR A 231 20.35 4.91 4.30
CA THR A 231 21.49 4.38 5.03
C THR A 231 21.25 4.54 6.52
N VAL A 232 21.29 3.42 7.24
CA VAL A 232 21.30 3.34 8.70
C VAL A 232 22.75 3.47 9.16
N LYS A 233 23.08 4.58 9.83
CA LYS A 233 24.44 4.88 10.30
C LYS A 233 24.83 4.08 11.54
N HIS A 234 23.84 3.61 12.30
CA HIS A 234 24.06 2.93 13.56
C HIS A 234 24.50 1.47 13.35
N ASP A 235 25.47 1.02 14.14
CA ASP A 235 26.06 -0.32 13.97
C ASP A 235 25.42 -1.40 14.83
N ASP A 236 24.67 -1.02 15.86
CA ASP A 236 23.94 -1.97 16.70
C ASP A 236 22.95 -2.82 15.87
N PRO A 237 22.97 -4.17 16.03
CA PRO A 237 22.13 -5.08 15.26
C PRO A 237 20.64 -4.79 15.36
N TYR A 238 20.11 -4.43 16.53
CA TYR A 238 18.70 -4.10 16.70
C TYR A 238 18.34 -2.90 15.83
N TRP A 239 19.13 -1.83 15.93
CA TRP A 239 18.93 -0.60 15.19
C TRP A 239 19.15 -0.71 13.68
N ARG A 240 19.87 -1.74 13.21
CA ARG A 240 19.91 -2.11 11.79
C ARG A 240 18.69 -2.91 11.34
N ARG A 241 18.16 -3.78 12.19
CA ARG A 241 17.05 -4.70 11.85
C ARG A 241 15.69 -4.00 11.77
N ILE A 242 15.40 -3.10 12.71
CA ILE A 242 14.08 -2.48 12.79
C ILE A 242 13.73 -1.66 11.52
N PRO A 243 14.62 -0.80 10.97
CA PRO A 243 14.35 -0.14 9.69
C PRO A 243 14.07 -1.12 8.55
N HIS A 244 14.76 -2.27 8.50
CA HIS A 244 14.54 -3.29 7.48
C HIS A 244 13.20 -4.01 7.64
N LEU A 245 12.82 -4.32 8.89
CA LEU A 245 11.51 -4.89 9.21
C LEU A 245 10.38 -3.95 8.77
N LEU A 246 10.45 -2.68 9.16
CA LEU A 246 9.43 -1.67 8.81
C LEU A 246 9.39 -1.39 7.31
N ALA A 247 10.55 -1.34 6.65
CA ALA A 247 10.64 -1.22 5.21
C ALA A 247 10.02 -2.42 4.49
N ALA A 248 10.23 -3.65 4.97
CA ALA A 248 9.57 -4.83 4.43
C ALA A 248 8.05 -4.75 4.64
N TYR A 249 7.60 -4.31 5.82
CA TYR A 249 6.19 -4.11 6.14
C TYR A 249 5.49 -3.09 5.21
N SER A 250 6.23 -2.14 4.62
CA SER A 250 5.69 -1.20 3.62
C SER A 250 5.01 -1.87 2.41
N PHE A 251 5.36 -3.13 2.10
CA PHE A 251 4.67 -3.91 1.07
C PHE A 251 3.17 -4.07 1.38
N TRP A 252 2.82 -4.28 2.65
CA TRP A 252 1.42 -4.40 3.09
C TRP A 252 0.84 -3.05 3.51
N ALA A 253 1.56 -2.27 4.31
CA ALA A 253 1.04 -1.04 4.90
C ALA A 253 1.05 0.17 3.94
N GLY A 254 1.78 0.09 2.83
CA GLY A 254 2.10 1.25 2.01
C GLY A 254 2.93 2.28 2.77
N THR A 255 3.05 3.48 2.20
CA THR A 255 3.79 4.59 2.80
C THR A 255 3.02 5.89 2.65
N GLY A 256 2.91 6.65 3.74
CA GLY A 256 2.32 7.98 3.75
C GLY A 256 0.79 8.00 3.73
N HIS A 257 0.26 9.09 3.20
CA HIS A 257 -1.14 9.47 3.26
C HIS A 257 -1.96 8.85 2.11
N LYS A 258 -3.24 8.58 2.36
CA LYS A 258 -4.21 8.03 1.39
C LYS A 258 -3.81 6.69 0.75
N THR A 259 -3.13 5.82 1.51
CA THR A 259 -2.84 4.44 1.11
C THR A 259 -4.08 3.58 0.87
N THR A 260 -5.21 3.92 1.50
CA THR A 260 -6.52 3.29 1.23
C THR A 260 -7.18 3.75 -0.07
N HIS A 261 -6.58 4.68 -0.80
CA HIS A 261 -7.13 5.30 -2.00
C HIS A 261 -6.14 5.32 -3.17
N GLY A 262 -5.11 4.47 -3.19
CA GLY A 262 -4.24 4.30 -4.35
C GLY A 262 -2.86 4.96 -4.26
N LEU A 263 -2.61 5.77 -3.24
CA LEU A 263 -1.32 6.41 -3.01
C LEU A 263 -0.39 5.50 -2.21
N GLY A 264 0.91 5.81 -2.22
CA GLY A 264 1.84 5.21 -1.25
C GLY A 264 2.20 3.75 -1.47
N GLN A 265 1.93 3.17 -2.64
CA GLN A 265 2.28 1.77 -2.90
C GLN A 265 3.82 1.66 -2.96
N THR A 266 4.36 0.93 -1.99
CA THR A 266 5.81 0.85 -1.74
C THR A 266 6.23 -0.60 -1.58
N ARG A 267 7.47 -0.90 -1.98
CA ARG A 267 8.13 -2.15 -1.61
C ARG A 267 9.63 -1.95 -1.44
N VAL A 268 10.27 -2.89 -0.79
CA VAL A 268 11.73 -3.00 -0.78
C VAL A 268 12.21 -3.31 -2.21
N GLY A 269 13.16 -2.53 -2.71
CA GLY A 269 13.87 -2.77 -3.95
C GLY A 269 14.98 -3.79 -3.77
N ARG A 270 15.49 -4.34 -4.88
CA ARG A 270 16.79 -5.02 -4.86
C ARG A 270 17.89 -3.98 -4.69
#